data_AF-A0A3N5W5A9-F1
#
_entry.id   AF-A0A3N5W5A9-F1
#
_cell.length_a   1.000
_cell.length_b   1.000
_cell.length_c   1.000
_cell.angle_alpha   90.00
_cell.angle_beta   90.00
_cell.angle_gamma   90.00
#
_symmetry.space_group_name_H-M   'P 1'
#
loop_
_entity.id
_entity.type
_entity.pdbx_description
1 polymer ?
#
loop_
_entity_poly.entity_id
_entity_poly.type
_entity_poly.pdbx_seq_one_letter_code
_entity_poly.pdbx_strand_id
1 'polypeptide(L)' 'GVFSLLTVSDADRIKEWARRSKKAVVIGGGLLGLEAGNGLRKMGLTVSVVEFFSRFLPRQMDV' A
#
# COMPACT_ATOMS: atom_id res chain seq x y z
N GLY A 1 1.94 -12.71 3.52
CA GLY A 1 3.31 -12.30 3.86
C GLY A 1 3.29 -10.89 4.42
N VAL A 2 4.40 -10.46 5.02
CA VAL A 2 4.60 -9.08 5.50
C VAL A 2 5.83 -8.54 4.78
N PHE A 3 5.74 -7.32 4.26
CA PHE A 3 6.76 -6.71 3.41
C PHE A 3 6.90 -5.24 3.74
N SER A 4 8.12 -4.73 3.71
CA SER A 4 8.40 -3.29 3.56
C SER A 4 8.42 -2.93 2.08
N LEU A 5 8.14 -1.67 1.73
CA LEU A 5 8.28 -1.16 0.37
C LEU A 5 9.22 0.05 0.39
N LEU A 6 10.46 -0.16 -0.02
CA LEU A 6 11.46 0.91 -0.14
C LEU A 6 12.18 0.87 -1.49
N THR A 7 12.47 -0.34 -1.98
CA THR A 7 13.18 -0.57 -3.23
C THR A 7 12.25 -1.13 -4.30
N VAL A 8 12.69 -1.10 -5.56
CA VAL A 8 11.99 -1.75 -6.67
C VAL A 8 11.88 -3.27 -6.46
N SER A 9 12.93 -3.89 -5.89
CA SER A 9 12.92 -5.32 -5.58
C SER A 9 11.83 -5.69 -4.56
N ASP A 10 11.57 -4.82 -3.57
CA ASP A 10 10.46 -5.00 -2.64
C ASP A 10 9.11 -4.99 -3.37
N ALA A 11 8.92 -4.05 -4.30
CA ALA A 11 7.71 -3.99 -5.11
C ALA A 11 7.52 -5.26 -5.95
N ASP A 12 8.58 -5.81 -6.53
CA ASP A 12 8.52 -7.06 -7.29
C ASP A 12 8.10 -8.24 -6.41
N ARG A 13 8.66 -8.36 -5.20
CA ARG A 13 8.27 -9.40 -4.23
C ARG A 13 6.82 -9.25 -3.78
N ILE A 14 6.36 -8.03 -3.55
CA ILE A 14 4.96 -7.75 -3.20
C ILE A 14 4.03 -8.13 -4.34
N LYS A 15 4.35 -7.74 -5.59
CA LYS A 15 3.55 -8.08 -6.78
C LYS A 15 3.43 -9.60 -6.96
N GLU A 16 4.54 -10.32 -6.83
CA GLU A 16 4.52 -11.78 -6.97
C GLU A 16 3.68 -12.44 -5.86
N TRP A 17 3.82 -11.98 -4.61
CA TRP A 17 2.98 -12.47 -3.52
C TRP A 17 1.49 -12.12 -3.71
N ALA A 18 1.21 -10.94 -4.27
CA ALA A 18 -0.15 -10.45 -4.47
C ALA A 18 -0.94 -11.31 -5.46
N ARG A 19 -0.30 -11.93 -6.46
CA ARG A 19 -0.94 -12.83 -7.45
C ARG A 19 -1.70 -14.01 -6.82
N ARG A 20 -1.25 -14.47 -5.64
CA ARG A 20 -1.88 -15.57 -4.88
C ARG A 20 -2.70 -15.10 -3.68
N SER A 21 -3.01 -13.81 -3.61
CA SER A 21 -3.68 -13.18 -2.46
C SER A 21 -4.98 -12.50 -2.92
N LYS A 22 -5.98 -12.46 -2.03
CA LYS A 22 -7.27 -11.78 -2.30
C LYS A 22 -7.44 -10.46 -1.55
N LYS A 23 -6.70 -10.29 -0.45
CA LYS A 23 -6.78 -9.14 0.45
C LYS A 23 -5.39 -8.63 0.77
N ALA A 24 -5.26 -7.32 0.94
CA ALA A 24 -4.04 -6.68 1.40
C ALA A 24 -4.35 -5.57 2.41
N VAL A 25 -3.46 -5.38 3.37
CA VAL A 25 -3.47 -4.24 4.28
C VAL A 25 -2.22 -3.43 4.02
N VAL A 26 -2.39 -2.13 3.79
CA VAL A 26 -1.28 -1.16 3.72
C VAL A 26 -1.23 -0.39 5.02
N ILE A 27 -0.06 -0.37 5.66
CA ILE A 27 0.18 0.38 6.89
C ILE A 27 0.90 1.68 6.50
N GLY A 28 0.26 2.81 6.79
CA GLY A 28 0.67 4.15 6.36
C GLY A 28 -0.15 4.66 5.18
N GLY A 29 -0.79 5.81 5.36
CA GLY A 29 -1.60 6.56 4.40
C GLY A 29 -0.90 7.80 3.82
N GLY A 30 0.44 7.76 3.77
CA GLY A 30 1.24 8.69 2.97
C GLY A 30 1.21 8.34 1.47
N LEU A 31 1.84 9.17 0.63
CA LEU A 31 1.78 9.06 -0.83
C LEU A 31 2.11 7.65 -1.34
N LEU A 32 3.27 7.13 -0.95
CA LEU A 32 3.72 5.79 -1.35
C LEU A 32 2.75 4.68 -0.92
N GLY A 33 2.21 4.77 0.29
CA GLY A 33 1.26 3.77 0.81
C GLY A 33 -0.04 3.76 -0.01
N LEU A 34 -0.58 4.94 -0.32
CA LEU A 34 -1.79 5.06 -1.13
C LEU A 34 -1.57 4.62 -2.58
N GLU A 35 -0.42 4.94 -3.18
CA GLU A 35 -0.06 4.48 -4.51
C GLU A 35 0.10 2.95 -4.57
N ALA A 36 0.80 2.37 -3.58
CA ALA A 36 0.94 0.92 -3.45
C ALA A 36 -0.43 0.25 -3.26
N GLY A 37 -1.29 0.82 -2.42
CA GLY A 37 -2.66 0.35 -2.22
C GLY A 37 -3.49 0.40 -3.50
N ASN A 38 -3.39 1.49 -4.27
CA ASN A 38 -4.05 1.61 -5.57
C ASN A 38 -3.52 0.58 -6.58
N GLY A 39 -2.21 0.33 -6.61
CA GLY A 39 -1.59 -0.71 -7.41
C GLY A 39 -2.13 -2.10 -7.09
N LEU A 40 -2.17 -2.46 -5.79
CA LEU A 40 -2.74 -3.74 -5.33
C LEU A 40 -4.23 -3.86 -5.65
N ARG A 41 -5.00 -2.77 -5.54
CA ARG A 41 -6.41 -2.75 -5.95
C ARG A 41 -6.57 -2.99 -7.46
N LYS A 42 -5.73 -2.37 -8.29
CA LYS A 42 -5.72 -2.62 -9.75
C LYS A 42 -5.33 -4.06 -10.10
N MET A 43 -4.61 -4.75 -9.22
CA MET A 43 -4.32 -6.18 -9.35
C MET A 43 -5.48 -7.09 -8.88
N GLY A 44 -6.62 -6.52 -8.47
CA GLY A 44 -7.81 -7.26 -8.07
C GLY A 44 -7.89 -7.60 -6.58
N LEU A 45 -6.98 -7.09 -5.75
CA LEU A 45 -7.04 -7.32 -4.30
C LEU A 45 -8.04 -6.35 -3.65
N THR A 46 -8.74 -6.84 -2.62
CA THR A 46 -9.43 -5.95 -1.67
C THR A 46 -8.38 -5.33 -0.75
N VAL A 47 -8.25 -4.01 -0.77
CA VAL A 47 -7.22 -3.29 -0.02
C VAL A 47 -7.84 -2.46 1.10
N SER A 48 -7.27 -2.59 2.30
CA SER A 48 -7.53 -1.68 3.42
C SER A 48 -6.27 -0.90 3.73
N VAL A 49 -6.40 0.40 4.00
CA VAL A 49 -5.28 1.26 4.41
C VAL A 49 -5.49 1.64 5.87
N VAL A 50 -4.45 1.48 6.68
CA VAL A 50 -4.43 1.89 8.09
C VAL A 50 -3.48 3.06 8.22
N GLU A 51 -3.99 4.21 8.66
CA GLU A 51 -3.21 5.41 8.95
C GLU A 51 -3.34 5.74 10.44
N PHE A 52 -2.23 6.13 11.04
CA PHE A 52 -2.15 6.56 12.43
C PHE A 52 -2.67 7.99 12.62
N PHE A 53 -2.37 8.89 11.68
CA PHE A 53 -2.85 10.27 11.71
C PHE A 53 -4.36 10.37 11.43
N SER A 54 -4.97 11.48 11.84
CA SER A 54 -6.41 11.73 11.61
C SER A 54 -6.78 11.97 10.14
N ARG A 55 -5.79 12.12 9.26
CA ARG A 55 -5.97 12.31 7.82
C ARG A 55 -4.88 11.62 7.01
N PHE A 56 -5.20 11.30 5.77
CA PHE A 56 -4.21 10.85 4.78
C PHE A 56 -3.31 12.00 4.31
N LEU A 57 -2.17 11.64 3.71
CA LEU A 57 -1.23 12.60 3.14
C LEU A 57 -0.89 13.77 4.08
N PRO A 58 -0.59 13.52 5.37
CA PRO A 58 -0.49 14.57 6.39
C PRO A 58 0.62 15.60 6.12
N ARG A 59 1.59 15.26 5.26
CA ARG A 59 2.68 16.15 4.83
C ARG A 59 2.50 16.75 3.43
N GLN A 60 1.56 16.22 2.64
CA GLN A 60 1.43 16.56 1.21
C GLN A 60 0.16 17.34 0.90
N MET A 61 -0.92 17.12 1.65
CA MET A 61 -2.14 17.90 1.53
C MET A 61 -2.15 19.02 2.54
N ASP A 62 -2.74 20.15 2.16
CA ASP A 62 -3.03 21.23 3.10
C ASP A 62 -4.00 20.74 4.20
N VAL A 63 -4.08 21.52 5.27
CA VAL A 63 -4.90 21.23 6.45
C VAL A 63 -6.31 21.79 6.27
#